data_AF-A0A1Z7ZYT9-F1
#
_entry.id   AF-A0A1Z7ZYT9-F1
#
_cell.length_a   1.000
_cell.length_b   1.000
_cell.length_c   1.000
_cell.angle_alpha   90.00
_cell.angle_beta   90.00
_cell.angle_gamma   90.00
#
_symmetry.space_group_name_H-M   'P 1'
#
loop_
_entity.id
_entity.type
_entity.pdbx_description
1 polymer ?
#
loop_
_entity_poly.entity_id
_entity_poly.type
_entity_poly.pdbx_seq_one_letter_code
_entity_poly.pdbx_strand_id
1 'polypeptide(L)' 'MAFENFNDFMTMCYMAPIGDVRCHGSYVWSAYGLTLIVVAANIVAPIMRNKQIKQTIRRKVRREKTQNESKT' A
#
# COMPACT_ATOMS: atom_id res chain seq x y z
N MET A 1 34.24 7.19 9.33
CA MET A 1 33.34 6.13 9.83
C MET A 1 32.41 5.79 8.68
N ALA A 2 32.49 4.56 8.15
CA ALA A 2 31.60 4.08 7.10
C ALA A 2 30.32 3.53 7.75
N PHE A 3 29.21 3.58 7.02
CA PHE A 3 27.90 3.14 7.52
C PHE A 3 27.88 1.63 7.76
N GLU A 4 27.70 1.21 9.01
CA GLU A 4 27.58 -0.22 9.36
C GLU A 4 26.14 -0.73 9.18
N ASN A 5 25.13 0.13 9.37
CA ASN A 5 23.72 -0.25 9.33
C ASN A 5 22.77 0.91 8.96
N PHE A 6 21.59 0.59 8.42
CA PHE A 6 20.55 1.57 8.06
C PHE A 6 20.08 2.43 9.25
N ASN A 7 20.08 1.86 10.46
CA ASN A 7 19.75 2.59 11.67
C ASN A 7 20.74 3.74 11.95
N ASP A 8 22.00 3.55 11.57
CA ASP A 8 23.07 4.55 11.75
C ASP A 8 22.79 5.81 10.92
N PHE A 9 22.31 5.64 9.68
CA PHE A 9 21.86 6.75 8.83
C PHE A 9 20.62 7.48 9.40
N MET A 10 19.69 6.74 10.00
CA MET A 10 18.47 7.33 10.59
C MET A 10 18.76 8.15 11.85
N THR A 11 19.75 7.73 12.64
CA THR A 11 20.13 8.40 13.90
C THR A 11 21.22 9.45 13.73
N MET A 12 21.87 9.54 12.56
CA MET A 12 22.80 10.63 12.26
C MET A 12 22.06 11.96 12.25
N CYS A 13 22.09 12.60 13.40
CA CYS A 13 21.52 13.90 13.64
C CYS A 13 22.66 14.79 14.13
N TYR A 14 22.99 15.82 13.35
CA TYR A 14 24.10 16.71 13.69
C TYR A 14 23.54 18.04 14.21
N MET A 15 24.20 18.59 15.22
CA MET A 15 23.95 19.96 15.63
C MET A 15 24.59 20.90 14.61
N ALA A 16 23.78 21.76 14.01
CA ALA A 16 24.31 22.93 13.32
C ALA A 16 24.91 23.90 14.36
N PRO A 17 25.99 24.63 14.03
CA PRO A 17 26.60 25.63 14.93
C PRO A 17 25.63 26.72 15.39
N ILE A 18 24.52 26.92 14.67
CA ILE A 18 23.46 27.87 14.98
C ILE A 18 22.15 27.07 15.06
N GLY A 19 21.75 26.73 16.29
CA GLY A 19 20.36 26.58 16.72
C GLY A 19 19.59 25.30 16.37
N ASP A 20 19.91 24.58 15.28
CA ASP A 20 19.01 23.50 14.82
C ASP A 20 19.67 22.13 14.82
N VAL A 21 18.95 21.16 15.38
CA VAL A 21 19.23 19.74 15.27
C VAL A 21 18.63 19.24 13.95
N ARG A 22 19.48 18.91 12.97
CA ARG A 22 19.05 18.43 11.64
C ARG A 22 19.23 16.92 11.56
N CYS A 23 18.12 16.19 11.54
CA CYS A 23 18.10 14.75 11.30
C CYS A 23 17.70 14.52 9.83
N HIS A 24 18.58 13.93 9.03
CA HIS A 24 18.31 13.68 7.61
C HIS A 24 17.47 12.43 7.35
N GLY A 25 17.43 11.48 8.28
CA GLY A 25 16.74 10.20 8.12
C GLY A 25 15.22 10.30 7.90
N SER A 26 14.56 11.31 8.49
CA SER A 26 13.10 11.43 8.46
C SER A 26 12.54 11.87 7.09
N TYR A 27 13.30 12.60 6.28
CA TYR A 27 12.86 13.07 4.96
C TYR A 27 12.73 11.93 3.95
N VAL A 28 13.73 11.06 3.91
CA VAL A 28 13.78 9.91 3.00
C VAL A 28 12.66 8.93 3.33
N TRP A 29 12.45 8.66 4.62
CA TRP A 29 11.37 7.80 5.06
C TRP A 29 9.97 8.36 4.74
N SER A 30 9.80 9.68 4.83
CA SER A 30 8.52 10.32 4.46
C SER A 30 8.19 10.16 2.98
N ALA A 31 9.19 10.27 2.10
CA ALA A 31 9.02 10.03 0.67
C ALA A 31 8.70 8.55 0.36
N TYR A 32 9.36 7.61 1.05
CA TYR A 32 9.03 6.18 0.95
C TYR A 32 7.65 5.84 1.52
N GLY A 33 7.25 6.45 2.63
CA GLY A 33 5.92 6.28 3.21
C GLY A 33 4.83 6.79 2.25
N LEU A 34 5.03 7.97 1.66
CA LEU A 34 4.08 8.54 0.71
C LEU A 34 3.95 7.69 -0.56
N THR A 35 5.07 7.21 -1.09
CA THR A 35 5.05 6.31 -2.27
C THR A 35 4.38 4.97 -1.94
N LEU A 36 4.63 4.39 -0.76
CA LEU A 36 3.92 3.18 -0.31
C LEU A 36 2.41 3.39 -0.21
N ILE A 37 1.97 4.54 0.32
CA ILE A 37 0.54 4.88 0.39
C ILE A 37 -0.08 4.95 -1.00
N VAL A 38 0.59 5.63 -1.94
CA VAL A 38 0.10 5.75 -3.33
C VAL A 38 0.02 4.38 -4.00
N VAL A 39 1.05 3.55 -3.85
CA VAL A 39 1.09 2.18 -4.40
C VAL A 39 -0.02 1.32 -3.78
N ALA A 40 -0.17 1.35 -2.45
CA ALA A 40 -1.21 0.61 -1.75
C ALA A 40 -2.60 1.04 -2.20
N ALA A 41 -2.86 2.35 -2.33
CA ALA A 41 -4.12 2.88 -2.86
C ALA A 41 -4.39 2.38 -4.29
N ASN A 42 -3.37 2.36 -5.15
CA ASN A 42 -3.47 1.88 -6.52
C ASN A 42 -3.79 0.37 -6.60
N ILE A 43 -3.32 -0.43 -5.63
CA ILE A 43 -3.61 -1.87 -5.55
C ILE A 43 -4.98 -2.14 -4.92
N VAL A 44 -5.37 -1.37 -3.90
CA VAL A 44 -6.65 -1.55 -3.20
C VAL A 44 -7.84 -1.19 -4.10
N ALA A 45 -7.72 -0.14 -4.92
CA ALA A 45 -8.77 0.28 -5.86
C ALA A 45 -9.26 -0.83 -6.81
N PRO A 46 -8.41 -1.55 -7.58
CA PRO A 46 -8.82 -2.64 -8.44
C PRO A 46 -9.30 -3.86 -7.65
N ILE A 47 -8.74 -4.14 -6.47
CA ILE A 47 -9.22 -5.24 -5.61
C ILE A 47 -10.67 -4.99 -5.18
N MET A 48 -11.01 -3.77 -4.76
CA MET A 48 -12.38 -3.40 -4.39
C MET A 48 -13.32 -3.52 -5.60
N ARG A 49 -12.90 -3.06 -6.78
CA ARG A 49 -13.69 -3.16 -8.02
C ARG A 49 -13.96 -4.63 -8.41
N ASN A 50 -12.94 -5.48 -8.31
CA ASN A 50 -13.03 -6.90 -8.68
C ASN A 50 -13.90 -7.70 -7.71
N LYS A 51 -13.95 -7.33 -6.43
CA LYS A 51 -14.84 -7.96 -5.44
C LYS A 51 -16.32 -7.78 -5.82
N GLN A 52 -16.71 -6.58 -6.26
CA GLN A 52 -18.10 -6.28 -6.65
C GLN A 52 -18.53 -7.08 -7.90
N ILE A 53 -17.64 -7.21 -8.87
CA ILE A 53 -17.91 -7.97 -10.10
C ILE A 53 -18.06 -9.46 -9.80
N LYS A 54 -17.15 -10.05 -9.01
CA LYS A 54 -17.24 -11.48 -8.62
C LYS A 54 -18.53 -11.80 -7.85
N GLN A 55 -19.00 -10.91 -6.98
CA GLN A 55 -20.25 -11.11 -6.24
C GLN A 55 -21.46 -11.12 -7.18
N THR A 56 -21.50 -10.23 -8.16
CA THR A 56 -22.58 -10.17 -9.15
C THR A 56 -22.58 -11.41 -10.05
N ILE A 57 -21.41 -11.85 -10.50
CA ILE A 57 -21.28 -13.07 -11.31
C ILE A 57 -21.73 -14.30 -10.52
N ARG A 58 -21.32 -14.47 -9.25
CA ARG A 58 -21.77 -15.58 -8.40
C ARG A 58 -23.30 -15.62 -8.24
N ARG A 59 -23.94 -14.46 -8.12
CA ARG A 59 -25.41 -14.37 -8.02
C ARG A 59 -26.12 -14.74 -9.32
N LYS A 60 -25.58 -14.36 -10.49
CA LYS A 60 -26.13 -14.74 -11.80
C LYS A 60 -25.98 -16.23 -12.08
N VAL A 61 -24.79 -16.79 -11.84
CA VAL A 61 -24.52 -18.24 -12.00
C VAL A 61 -25.49 -19.09 -11.18
N ARG A 62 -25.85 -18.66 -9.97
CA ARG A 62 -26.80 -19.40 -9.13
C ARG A 62 -28.22 -19.43 -9.72
N ARG A 63 -28.65 -18.35 -10.39
CA ARG A 63 -29.98 -18.27 -11.03
C ARG A 63 -30.05 -19.09 -12.31
N GLU A 64 -28.98 -19.04 -13.11
CA GLU A 64 -28.88 -19.82 -14.35
C GLU A 64 -28.89 -21.33 -14.08
N LYS A 65 -28.22 -21.77 -13.01
CA LYS A 65 -28.28 -23.19 -12.58
C LYS A 65 -29.71 -23.66 -12.27
N THR A 66 -30.48 -22.87 -11.51
CA THR A 66 -31.86 -23.23 -11.14
C THR A 66 -32.80 -23.22 -12.36
N GLN A 67 -32.58 -22.34 -13.33
CA GLN A 67 -33.41 -22.29 -14.54
C GLN A 67 -33.06 -23.40 -15.55
N ASN A 68 -31.81 -23.86 -15.60
CA ASN A 68 -31.40 -24.93 -16.51
C ASN A 68 -31.82 -26.32 -15.99
N GLU A 69 -31.88 -26.50 -14.67
CA GLU A 69 -32.36 -27.75 -14.03
C GLU A 69 -33.88 -27.96 -14.19
N SER A 70 -34.65 -26.88 -14.38
CA SER A 70 -36.09 -26.94 -14.69
C SER A 70 -36.38 -27.23 -16.17
N LYS A 71 -35.38 -27.23 -17.05
CA LYS A 71 -35.53 -27.46 -18.49
C LYS A 71 -35.04 -28.83 -18.97
N THR A 72 -34.59 -29.69 -18.06
CA THR A 72 -34.28 -31.11 -18.33
C THR A 72 -35.36 -31.98 -17.72
#